data_AF-A0A6J8BRU9-F1
#
_entry.id   AF-A0A6J8BRU9-F1
#
_cell.length_a   1.000
_cell.length_b   1.000
_cell.length_c   1.000
_cell.angle_alpha   90.00
_cell.angle_beta   90.00
_cell.angle_gamma   90.00
#
_symmetry.space_group_name_H-M   'P 1'
#
loop_
_entity.id
_entity.type
_entity.pdbx_description
1 polymer ?
#
loop_
_entity_poly.entity_id
_entity_poly.type
_entity_poly.pdbx_seq_one_letter_code
_entity_poly.pdbx_strand_id
1 'polypeptide(L)'
;MDTCIICNDDIQNGNKTVELREKGSIGINNASRERGDTIVTRTGLLVHEHCRRSYVNPNVTKGLKRKSTSPAPLATPPTLWSEKQFSFQEDCLFCGNSTIETTAKRRLFDVHAVQTTEFQTTVEQICIERNDEWATEVKGRIEFARDLHVVDAIYHSSCSTNFRTGKNVPLLFSPKTNKSQIKRGRPNTNYQHFLKVLDFLEGNYDEQLTIKDLVDRMTSILITELNGKENVVTFRQTASTIIHNFYKESKLNKSDEDSKLFSIKTAAALIKTEIRSMPVDKNFYPGDNDILSHEKHIPESLAVFLKVLFSEKDASLKISSIGQAIMQATRPRLVIEPLQIGLAIQMHHNYIWLEILI
;
A
#
# COMPACT_ATOMS: atom_id res chain seq x y z
N MET A 1 -23.51 -20.14 40.66
CA MET A 1 -22.50 -19.41 39.88
C MET A 1 -23.26 -18.57 38.89
N ASP A 2 -23.08 -17.25 38.92
CA ASP A 2 -23.76 -16.38 37.97
C ASP A 2 -23.03 -16.47 36.63
N THR A 3 -23.74 -16.94 35.60
CA THR A 3 -23.24 -17.14 34.23
C THR A 3 -23.86 -16.12 33.28
N CYS A 4 -23.08 -15.62 32.32
CA CYS A 4 -23.53 -14.65 31.34
C CYS A 4 -24.48 -15.30 30.31
N ILE A 5 -25.72 -14.84 30.22
CA ILE A 5 -26.76 -15.43 29.34
C ILE A 5 -26.49 -15.33 27.82
N ILE A 6 -25.45 -14.59 27.42
CA ILE A 6 -25.09 -14.38 26.00
C ILE A 6 -23.96 -15.33 25.56
N CYS A 7 -22.97 -15.60 26.42
CA CYS A 7 -21.83 -16.47 26.10
C CYS A 7 -21.77 -17.74 26.96
N ASN A 8 -22.66 -17.90 27.94
CA ASN A 8 -22.69 -18.97 28.94
C ASN A 8 -21.42 -19.12 29.81
N ASP A 9 -20.51 -18.15 29.77
CA ASP A 9 -19.31 -18.12 30.62
C ASP A 9 -19.56 -17.47 31.98
N ASP A 10 -18.70 -17.79 32.95
CA ASP A 10 -18.76 -17.22 34.30
C ASP A 10 -18.58 -15.69 34.33
N ILE A 11 -19.39 -15.04 35.15
CA ILE A 11 -19.40 -13.59 35.32
C ILE A 11 -18.16 -13.09 36.08
N GLN A 12 -17.50 -13.97 36.84
CA GLN A 12 -16.29 -13.66 37.64
C GLN A 12 -14.98 -13.76 36.85
N ASN A 13 -15.00 -14.02 35.54
CA ASN A 13 -13.81 -14.30 34.72
C ASN A 13 -12.99 -13.03 34.35
N GLY A 14 -12.88 -12.05 35.26
CA GLY A 14 -12.07 -10.82 35.08
C GLY A 14 -12.64 -9.78 34.10
N ASN A 15 -13.74 -10.08 33.40
CA ASN A 15 -14.38 -9.17 32.44
C ASN A 15 -15.33 -8.20 33.15
N LYS A 16 -15.43 -6.95 32.68
CA LYS A 16 -16.38 -5.96 33.22
C LYS A 16 -17.83 -6.43 33.02
N THR A 17 -18.58 -6.50 34.10
CA THR A 17 -19.97 -6.96 34.14
C THR A 17 -20.91 -5.78 34.33
N VAL A 18 -22.07 -5.83 33.68
CA VAL A 18 -23.08 -4.79 33.73
C VAL A 18 -24.43 -5.43 34.03
N GLU A 19 -25.15 -4.84 34.99
CA GLU A 19 -26.52 -5.20 35.29
C GLU A 19 -27.47 -4.67 34.21
N LEU A 20 -28.31 -5.55 33.67
CA LEU A 20 -29.29 -5.20 32.66
C LEU A 20 -30.43 -4.39 33.26
N ARG A 21 -30.45 -3.10 32.96
CA ARG A 21 -31.61 -2.22 33.13
C ARG A 21 -32.67 -2.51 32.06
N GLU A 22 -33.88 -1.99 32.27
CA GLU A 22 -35.04 -2.17 31.38
C GLU A 22 -34.71 -1.99 29.89
N LYS A 23 -34.11 -0.85 29.52
CA LYS A 23 -33.67 -0.57 28.13
C LYS A 23 -32.62 -1.57 27.62
N GLY A 24 -31.75 -2.08 28.49
CA GLY A 24 -30.73 -3.07 28.15
C GLY A 24 -31.33 -4.43 27.82
N SER A 25 -32.32 -4.87 28.60
CA SER A 25 -33.04 -6.14 28.37
C SER A 25 -33.89 -6.09 27.09
N ILE A 26 -34.59 -4.98 26.84
CA ILE A 26 -35.38 -4.78 25.61
C ILE A 26 -34.48 -4.85 24.37
N GLY A 27 -33.31 -4.21 24.41
CA GLY A 27 -32.36 -4.21 23.29
C GLY A 27 -31.84 -5.61 22.93
N ILE A 28 -31.54 -6.43 23.94
CA ILE A 28 -31.07 -7.81 23.74
C ILE A 28 -32.21 -8.70 23.25
N ASN A 29 -33.41 -8.58 23.81
CA ASN A 29 -34.57 -9.36 23.38
C ASN A 29 -34.98 -9.05 21.93
N ASN A 30 -34.87 -7.77 21.53
CA ASN A 30 -35.08 -7.36 20.13
C ASN A 30 -33.99 -7.93 19.21
N ALA A 31 -32.71 -7.86 19.59
CA ALA A 31 -31.63 -8.46 18.83
C ALA A 31 -31.76 -9.99 18.71
N SER A 32 -32.22 -10.67 19.77
CA SER A 32 -32.51 -12.11 19.75
C SER A 32 -33.63 -12.45 18.78
N ARG A 33 -34.72 -11.68 18.80
CA ARG A 33 -35.83 -11.83 17.84
C ARG A 33 -35.39 -11.58 16.40
N GLU A 34 -34.52 -10.61 16.17
CA GLU A 34 -33.96 -10.33 14.85
C GLU A 34 -33.01 -11.42 14.33
N ARG A 35 -32.32 -12.13 15.24
CA ARG A 35 -31.38 -13.21 14.92
C ARG A 35 -32.04 -14.59 14.83
N GLY A 36 -33.22 -14.76 15.44
CA GLY A 36 -33.88 -16.07 15.57
C GLY A 36 -33.39 -16.89 16.76
N ASP A 37 -32.69 -16.26 17.71
CA ASP A 37 -32.15 -16.91 18.91
C ASP A 37 -33.21 -16.97 20.03
N THR A 38 -33.11 -17.96 20.93
CA THR A 38 -34.04 -18.18 22.05
C THR A 38 -33.67 -17.44 23.34
N ILE A 39 -32.81 -16.42 23.26
CA ILE A 39 -32.31 -15.69 24.43
C ILE A 39 -33.37 -14.69 24.92
N VAL A 40 -33.82 -14.88 26.16
CA VAL A 40 -34.76 -13.98 26.84
C VAL A 40 -34.11 -13.43 28.10
N THR A 41 -33.95 -12.11 28.13
CA THR A 41 -33.36 -11.37 29.26
C THR A 41 -34.42 -10.61 30.06
N ARG A 42 -34.22 -10.53 31.38
CA ARG A 42 -35.03 -9.76 32.34
C ARG A 42 -34.16 -8.71 33.05
N THR A 43 -34.79 -7.72 33.65
CA THR A 43 -34.13 -6.69 34.45
C THR A 43 -33.44 -7.30 35.68
N GLY A 44 -32.22 -6.86 35.97
CA GLY A 44 -31.43 -7.36 37.12
C GLY A 44 -30.45 -8.49 36.79
N LEU A 45 -30.38 -8.95 35.54
CA LEU A 45 -29.40 -9.96 35.11
C LEU A 45 -28.03 -9.33 34.84
N LEU A 46 -26.96 -10.01 35.26
CA LEU A 46 -25.58 -9.60 34.99
C LEU A 46 -25.10 -10.21 33.67
N VAL A 47 -24.52 -9.37 32.80
CA VAL A 47 -23.90 -9.81 31.54
C VAL A 47 -22.54 -9.12 31.36
N HIS A 48 -21.63 -9.71 30.60
CA HIS A 48 -20.40 -9.02 30.23
C HIS A 48 -20.70 -7.84 29.30
N GLU A 49 -20.02 -6.71 29.53
CA GLU A 49 -20.22 -5.49 28.76
C GLU A 49 -19.94 -5.71 27.26
N HIS A 50 -18.90 -6.49 26.96
CA HIS A 50 -18.51 -6.82 25.60
C HIS A 50 -19.58 -7.68 24.88
N CYS A 51 -20.11 -8.70 25.55
CA CYS A 51 -21.15 -9.56 25.00
C CYS A 51 -22.41 -8.75 24.64
N ARG A 52 -22.84 -7.83 25.51
CA ARG A 52 -23.96 -6.92 25.22
C ARG A 52 -23.69 -6.04 23.99
N ARG A 53 -22.53 -5.39 23.92
CA ARG A 53 -22.18 -4.49 22.80
C ARG A 53 -22.10 -5.25 21.47
N SER A 54 -21.54 -6.46 21.47
CA SER A 54 -21.41 -7.28 20.27
C SER A 54 -22.76 -7.82 19.79
N TYR A 55 -23.60 -8.29 20.73
CA TYR A 55 -24.89 -8.89 20.42
C TYR A 55 -25.91 -7.88 19.86
N VAL A 56 -25.93 -6.67 20.42
CA VAL A 56 -26.89 -5.61 20.01
C VAL A 56 -26.40 -4.80 18.79
N ASN A 57 -25.23 -5.11 18.23
CA ASN A 57 -24.66 -4.34 17.11
C ASN A 57 -25.49 -4.49 15.81
N PRO A 58 -26.05 -3.40 15.26
CA PRO A 58 -26.94 -3.43 14.09
C PRO A 58 -26.24 -3.87 12.79
N ASN A 59 -24.91 -3.75 12.69
CA ASN A 59 -24.18 -4.21 11.52
C ASN A 59 -24.08 -5.74 11.45
N VAL A 60 -24.10 -6.40 12.61
CA VAL A 60 -24.08 -7.86 12.71
C VAL A 60 -25.47 -8.44 12.41
N THR A 61 -26.54 -7.82 12.94
CA THR A 61 -27.92 -8.27 12.68
C THR A 61 -28.33 -8.09 11.21
N LYS A 62 -27.93 -6.99 10.56
CA LYS A 62 -28.15 -6.79 9.10
C LYS A 62 -27.39 -7.77 8.22
N GLY A 63 -26.21 -8.21 8.64
CA GLY A 63 -25.41 -9.22 7.93
C GLY A 63 -26.06 -10.61 7.94
N LEU A 64 -26.74 -10.98 9.03
CA LEU A 64 -27.42 -12.27 9.19
C LEU A 64 -28.77 -12.35 8.43
N LYS A 65 -29.50 -11.25 8.31
CA LYS A 65 -30.72 -11.16 7.47
C LYS A 65 -30.46 -11.46 5.99
N ARG A 66 -29.27 -11.15 5.48
CA ARG A 66 -28.86 -11.52 4.11
C ARG A 66 -28.65 -13.03 3.92
N LYS A 67 -28.57 -13.79 5.01
CA LYS A 67 -28.22 -15.22 5.02
C LYS A 67 -29.39 -16.14 5.40
N SER A 68 -30.53 -15.60 5.83
CA SER A 68 -31.60 -16.36 6.54
C SER A 68 -33.03 -16.19 5.98
N THR A 69 -33.20 -15.82 4.70
CA THR A 69 -34.49 -15.99 4.02
C THR A 69 -34.48 -17.29 3.19
N SER A 70 -35.18 -18.33 3.67
CA SER A 70 -35.51 -19.61 2.99
C SER A 70 -36.91 -19.54 2.35
N PRO A 71 -37.47 -20.58 1.69
CA PRO A 71 -36.93 -21.70 0.91
C PRO A 71 -37.33 -21.59 -0.60
N ALA A 72 -36.72 -22.44 -1.43
CA ALA A 72 -36.90 -22.48 -2.89
C ALA A 72 -38.36 -22.78 -3.33
N PRO A 73 -38.92 -22.03 -4.29
CA PRO A 73 -39.88 -22.59 -5.23
C PRO A 73 -39.11 -23.53 -6.17
N LEU A 74 -39.75 -24.66 -6.48
CA LEU A 74 -39.33 -25.73 -7.39
C LEU A 74 -38.35 -25.24 -8.46
N ALA A 75 -37.20 -25.90 -8.52
CA ALA A 75 -36.17 -25.71 -9.52
C ALA A 75 -36.80 -25.63 -10.91
N THR A 76 -36.93 -24.42 -11.43
CA THR A 76 -36.66 -24.23 -12.84
C THR A 76 -35.24 -24.79 -13.04
N PRO A 77 -35.03 -25.62 -14.07
CA PRO A 77 -33.67 -26.05 -14.41
C PRO A 77 -32.80 -24.80 -14.44
N PRO A 78 -31.53 -24.87 -13.98
CA PRO A 78 -30.67 -23.70 -13.97
C PRO A 78 -30.80 -23.10 -15.35
N THR A 79 -31.38 -21.90 -15.41
CA THR A 79 -31.36 -21.13 -16.64
C THR A 79 -29.88 -21.09 -16.93
N LEU A 80 -29.47 -21.81 -17.98
CA LEU A 80 -28.18 -21.61 -18.62
C LEU A 80 -27.91 -20.13 -18.47
N TRP A 81 -26.78 -19.77 -17.84
CA TRP A 81 -26.33 -18.39 -17.84
C TRP A 81 -26.73 -17.86 -19.20
N SER A 82 -27.62 -16.87 -19.26
CA SER A 82 -27.62 -16.02 -20.43
C SER A 82 -26.20 -15.46 -20.37
N GLU A 83 -25.26 -16.14 -21.01
CA GLU A 83 -23.89 -15.69 -21.17
C GLU A 83 -24.07 -14.30 -21.70
N LYS A 84 -23.83 -13.30 -20.84
CA LYS A 84 -23.92 -11.92 -21.26
C LYS A 84 -22.81 -11.82 -22.29
N GLN A 85 -23.19 -11.88 -23.56
CA GLN A 85 -22.24 -11.89 -24.66
C GLN A 85 -21.45 -10.58 -24.55
N PHE A 86 -20.12 -10.70 -24.55
CA PHE A 86 -19.24 -9.54 -24.49
C PHE A 86 -19.55 -8.63 -25.66
N SER A 87 -19.94 -7.38 -25.37
CA SER A 87 -20.23 -6.38 -26.40
C SER A 87 -19.04 -5.45 -26.55
N PHE A 88 -18.42 -5.41 -27.74
CA PHE A 88 -17.29 -4.52 -28.02
C PHE A 88 -17.64 -3.04 -27.86
N GLN A 89 -18.92 -2.68 -28.01
CA GLN A 89 -19.42 -1.31 -27.96
C GLN A 89 -19.78 -0.84 -26.54
N GLU A 90 -20.00 -1.76 -25.60
CA GLU A 90 -20.46 -1.43 -24.25
C GLU A 90 -19.46 -1.88 -23.17
N ASP A 91 -18.73 -2.96 -23.42
CA ASP A 91 -17.79 -3.56 -22.48
C ASP A 91 -16.34 -3.22 -22.83
N CYS A 92 -15.56 -2.87 -21.80
CA CYS A 92 -14.15 -2.55 -22.00
C CYS A 92 -13.37 -3.78 -22.47
N LEU A 93 -12.64 -3.64 -23.59
CA LEU A 93 -11.78 -4.66 -24.18
C LEU A 93 -10.89 -5.37 -23.16
N PHE A 94 -10.27 -4.62 -22.25
CA PHE A 94 -9.29 -5.17 -21.29
C PHE A 94 -9.91 -5.80 -20.05
N CYS A 95 -10.96 -5.22 -19.46
CA CYS A 95 -11.48 -5.71 -18.18
C CYS A 95 -12.80 -6.46 -18.27
N GLY A 96 -13.52 -6.38 -19.39
CA GLY A 96 -14.81 -7.07 -19.56
C GLY A 96 -15.98 -6.40 -18.84
N ASN A 97 -15.76 -5.28 -18.16
CA ASN A 97 -16.82 -4.56 -17.46
C ASN A 97 -17.46 -3.54 -18.40
N SER A 98 -18.79 -3.39 -18.26
CA SER A 98 -19.55 -2.35 -18.94
C SER A 98 -19.02 -0.96 -18.57
N THR A 99 -18.82 -0.14 -19.58
CA THR A 99 -18.36 1.24 -19.48
C THR A 99 -19.50 2.20 -19.11
N ILE A 100 -20.75 1.77 -19.28
CA ILE A 100 -21.97 2.58 -19.09
C ILE A 100 -22.48 2.51 -17.65
N GLU A 101 -22.19 1.44 -16.91
CA GLU A 101 -22.58 1.28 -15.51
C GLU A 101 -21.78 2.20 -14.57
N THR A 102 -22.18 3.47 -14.55
CA THR A 102 -21.82 4.46 -13.53
C THR A 102 -22.46 4.09 -12.20
N THR A 103 -21.85 3.14 -11.48
CA THR A 103 -22.12 3.07 -10.04
C THR A 103 -21.71 4.42 -9.43
N ALA A 104 -22.70 5.14 -8.89
CA ALA A 104 -22.71 6.56 -8.49
C ALA A 104 -21.65 7.02 -7.44
N LYS A 105 -20.54 6.30 -7.28
CA LYS A 105 -19.46 6.59 -6.32
C LYS A 105 -18.04 6.45 -6.88
N ARG A 106 -17.85 6.18 -8.17
CA ARG A 106 -16.51 6.12 -8.78
C ARG A 106 -16.45 7.11 -9.95
N ARG A 107 -15.33 7.84 -10.02
CA ARG A 107 -15.02 8.88 -11.01
C ARG A 107 -15.44 8.42 -12.41
N LEU A 108 -15.98 9.34 -13.22
CA LEU A 108 -16.13 9.16 -14.66
C LEU A 108 -14.83 8.53 -15.19
N PHE A 109 -14.89 7.31 -15.69
CA PHE A 109 -13.72 6.69 -16.31
C PHE A 109 -13.60 7.26 -17.71
N ASP A 110 -12.41 7.74 -18.08
CA ASP A 110 -12.14 8.14 -19.47
C ASP A 110 -12.21 6.89 -20.35
N VAL A 111 -13.21 6.84 -21.23
CA VAL A 111 -13.44 5.76 -22.20
C VAL A 111 -12.98 6.24 -23.57
N HIS A 112 -12.23 5.41 -24.28
CA HIS A 112 -11.77 5.67 -25.64
C HIS A 112 -12.17 4.51 -26.57
N ALA A 113 -12.52 4.84 -27.81
CA ALA A 113 -12.72 3.88 -28.87
C ALA A 113 -11.38 3.54 -29.56
N VAL A 114 -11.28 2.32 -30.09
CA VAL A 114 -10.13 1.89 -30.91
C VAL A 114 -10.25 2.51 -32.31
N GLN A 115 -9.28 3.34 -32.67
CA GLN A 115 -9.30 4.10 -33.93
C GLN A 115 -8.35 3.54 -35.00
N THR A 116 -7.37 2.71 -34.64
CA THR A 116 -6.31 2.29 -35.56
C THR A 116 -6.00 0.80 -35.45
N THR A 117 -5.63 0.19 -36.56
CA THR A 117 -5.14 -1.19 -36.63
C THR A 117 -3.76 -1.33 -35.97
N GLU A 118 -2.96 -0.26 -35.92
CA GLU A 118 -1.70 -0.20 -35.16
C GLU A 118 -1.90 -0.39 -33.65
N PHE A 119 -3.04 0.06 -33.11
CA PHE A 119 -3.38 -0.19 -31.71
C PHE A 119 -3.54 -1.69 -31.46
N GLN A 120 -4.22 -2.39 -32.37
CA GLN A 120 -4.43 -3.83 -32.27
C GLN A 120 -3.10 -4.59 -32.32
N THR A 121 -2.23 -4.32 -33.29
CA THR A 121 -0.92 -4.99 -33.40
C THR A 121 -0.04 -4.77 -32.16
N THR A 122 -0.08 -3.56 -31.59
CA THR A 122 0.64 -3.24 -30.35
C THR A 122 0.09 -4.05 -29.17
N VAL A 123 -1.23 -4.17 -29.03
CA VAL A 123 -1.84 -4.92 -27.93
C VAL A 123 -1.60 -6.43 -28.09
N GLU A 124 -1.65 -6.96 -29.31
CA GLU A 124 -1.31 -8.36 -29.61
C GLU A 124 0.13 -8.70 -29.21
N GLN A 125 1.09 -7.82 -29.54
CA GLN A 125 2.49 -8.00 -29.16
C GLN A 125 2.65 -8.04 -27.63
N ILE A 126 1.96 -7.16 -26.92
CA ILE A 126 1.97 -7.15 -25.44
C ILE A 126 1.32 -8.42 -24.88
N CYS A 127 0.29 -8.97 -25.53
CA CYS A 127 -0.29 -10.25 -25.10
C CYS A 127 0.74 -11.38 -25.19
N ILE A 128 1.54 -11.41 -26.27
CA ILE A 128 2.61 -12.41 -26.48
C ILE A 128 3.71 -12.25 -25.43
N GLU A 129 4.15 -11.01 -25.16
CA GLU A 129 5.22 -10.73 -24.19
C GLU A 129 4.81 -11.05 -22.75
N ARG A 130 3.55 -10.80 -22.39
CA ARG A 130 3.05 -11.02 -21.03
C ARG A 130 2.72 -12.48 -20.73
N ASN A 131 2.08 -13.16 -21.68
CA ASN A 131 1.68 -14.57 -21.60
C ASN A 131 0.99 -14.96 -20.26
N ASP A 132 0.10 -14.10 -19.75
CA ASP A 132 -0.69 -14.34 -18.53
C ASP A 132 -2.17 -14.65 -18.86
N GLU A 133 -2.96 -15.06 -17.85
CA GLU A 133 -4.41 -15.34 -18.03
C GLU A 133 -5.15 -14.11 -18.58
N TRP A 134 -4.72 -12.92 -18.17
CA TRP A 134 -5.30 -11.66 -18.64
C TRP A 134 -5.00 -11.40 -20.12
N ALA A 135 -3.75 -11.60 -20.55
CA ALA A 135 -3.35 -11.52 -21.94
C ALA A 135 -4.06 -12.57 -22.81
N THR A 136 -4.26 -13.77 -22.30
CA THR A 136 -4.96 -14.85 -23.01
C THR A 136 -6.42 -14.47 -23.30
N GLU A 137 -7.12 -13.93 -22.30
CA GLU A 137 -8.50 -13.45 -22.45
C GLU A 137 -8.60 -12.28 -23.43
N VAL A 138 -7.73 -11.27 -23.29
CA VAL A 138 -7.73 -10.10 -24.19
C VAL A 138 -7.41 -10.53 -25.61
N LYS A 139 -6.43 -11.43 -25.81
CA LYS A 139 -6.10 -11.99 -27.12
C LYS A 139 -7.28 -12.74 -27.73
N GLY A 140 -8.00 -13.54 -26.95
CA GLY A 140 -9.21 -14.22 -27.42
C GLY A 140 -10.28 -13.26 -27.94
N ARG A 141 -10.46 -12.11 -27.28
CA ARG A 141 -11.40 -11.07 -27.74
C ARG A 141 -10.96 -10.41 -29.05
N ILE A 142 -9.66 -10.18 -29.19
CA ILE A 142 -9.08 -9.64 -30.43
C ILE A 142 -9.24 -10.63 -31.59
N GLU A 143 -8.90 -11.90 -31.36
CA GLU A 143 -9.05 -12.97 -32.36
C GLU A 143 -10.52 -13.17 -32.77
N PHE A 144 -11.47 -13.01 -31.84
CA PHE A 144 -12.91 -13.08 -32.13
C PHE A 144 -13.40 -11.89 -32.97
N ALA A 145 -12.99 -10.65 -32.64
CA ALA A 145 -13.36 -9.46 -33.40
C ALA A 145 -12.73 -9.41 -34.80
N ARG A 146 -11.54 -9.99 -34.96
CA ARG A 146 -10.60 -9.86 -36.10
C ARG A 146 -10.08 -8.43 -36.28
N ASP A 147 -10.97 -7.44 -36.36
CA ASP A 147 -10.65 -6.03 -36.48
C ASP A 147 -11.38 -5.23 -35.39
N LEU A 148 -10.61 -4.75 -34.41
CA LEU A 148 -11.13 -3.98 -33.28
C LEU A 148 -11.70 -2.61 -33.69
N HIS A 149 -11.18 -2.01 -34.75
CA HIS A 149 -11.64 -0.70 -35.21
C HIS A 149 -13.01 -0.82 -35.87
N VAL A 150 -13.22 -1.88 -36.67
CA VAL A 150 -14.50 -2.12 -37.36
C VAL A 150 -15.65 -2.43 -36.39
N VAL A 151 -15.37 -3.11 -35.27
CA VAL A 151 -16.39 -3.44 -34.27
C VAL A 151 -16.63 -2.32 -33.24
N ASP A 152 -16.07 -1.13 -33.47
CA ASP A 152 -16.12 0.03 -32.57
C ASP A 152 -15.74 -0.33 -31.12
N ALA A 153 -14.67 -1.12 -30.95
CA ALA A 153 -14.26 -1.59 -29.64
C ALA A 153 -13.91 -0.42 -28.71
N ILE A 154 -14.42 -0.44 -27.49
CA ILE A 154 -14.13 0.59 -26.47
C ILE A 154 -13.29 0.06 -25.31
N TYR A 155 -12.57 0.96 -24.65
CA TYR A 155 -11.78 0.62 -23.48
C TYR A 155 -11.62 1.79 -22.50
N HIS A 156 -11.41 1.48 -21.22
CA HIS A 156 -11.00 2.49 -20.24
C HIS A 156 -9.53 2.88 -20.44
N SER A 157 -9.23 4.18 -20.48
CA SER A 157 -7.87 4.72 -20.56
C SER A 157 -6.94 4.13 -19.50
N SER A 158 -7.46 3.98 -18.28
CA SER A 158 -6.75 3.36 -17.16
C SER A 158 -6.48 1.87 -17.37
N CYS A 159 -7.39 1.11 -17.98
CA CYS A 159 -7.21 -0.30 -18.25
C CYS A 159 -6.13 -0.54 -19.32
N SER A 160 -6.09 0.27 -20.38
CA SER A 160 -5.02 0.21 -21.39
C SER A 160 -3.64 0.48 -20.76
N THR A 161 -3.54 1.54 -19.95
CA THR A 161 -2.28 1.88 -19.26
C THR A 161 -1.84 0.77 -18.30
N ASN A 162 -2.77 0.22 -17.53
CA ASN A 162 -2.52 -0.88 -16.60
C ASN A 162 -2.07 -2.16 -17.33
N PHE A 163 -2.71 -2.48 -18.46
CA PHE A 163 -2.35 -3.63 -19.29
C PHE A 163 -0.93 -3.51 -19.84
N ARG A 164 -0.58 -2.34 -20.40
CA ARG A 164 0.77 -2.07 -20.92
C ARG A 164 1.85 -2.07 -19.84
N THR A 165 1.53 -1.59 -18.63
CA THR A 165 2.51 -1.47 -17.54
C THR A 165 2.59 -2.70 -16.62
N GLY A 166 1.67 -3.66 -16.77
CA GLY A 166 1.57 -4.84 -15.92
C GLY A 166 1.18 -4.56 -14.47
N LYS A 167 0.56 -3.41 -14.20
CA LYS A 167 0.12 -3.00 -12.87
C LYS A 167 -1.40 -3.13 -12.77
N ASN A 168 -1.91 -3.43 -11.57
CA ASN A 168 -3.35 -3.50 -11.28
C ASN A 168 -4.13 -4.47 -12.19
N VAL A 169 -3.66 -5.72 -12.29
CA VAL A 169 -4.39 -6.79 -12.99
C VAL A 169 -5.81 -6.92 -12.42
N PRO A 170 -6.87 -6.94 -13.27
CA PRO A 170 -8.24 -7.06 -12.81
C PRO A 170 -8.43 -8.30 -11.92
N LEU A 171 -9.26 -8.18 -10.89
CA LEU A 171 -9.47 -9.24 -9.89
C LEU A 171 -9.90 -10.58 -10.49
N LEU A 172 -10.55 -10.57 -11.66
CA LEU A 172 -10.95 -11.77 -12.41
C LEU A 172 -9.74 -12.59 -12.88
N PHE A 173 -8.62 -11.95 -13.19
CA PHE A 173 -7.39 -12.56 -13.71
C PHE A 173 -6.25 -12.54 -12.69
N SER A 174 -6.53 -12.08 -11.46
CA SER A 174 -5.58 -12.18 -10.37
C SER A 174 -5.59 -13.62 -9.87
N PRO A 175 -4.42 -14.27 -9.69
CA PRO A 175 -4.38 -15.63 -9.15
C PRO A 175 -5.14 -15.64 -7.83
N LYS A 176 -6.17 -16.50 -7.75
CA LYS A 176 -7.04 -16.68 -6.57
C LYS A 176 -6.20 -17.15 -5.38
N THR A 177 -5.47 -16.26 -4.75
CA THR A 177 -4.99 -16.49 -3.40
C THR A 177 -6.21 -16.34 -2.51
N ASN A 178 -6.61 -17.43 -1.85
CA ASN A 178 -7.55 -17.41 -0.74
C ASN A 178 -6.96 -16.56 0.38
N LYS A 179 -7.02 -15.23 0.22
CA LYS A 179 -6.69 -14.26 1.24
C LYS A 179 -7.94 -13.45 1.42
N SER A 180 -8.82 -13.95 2.30
CA SER A 180 -9.64 -13.06 3.11
C SER A 180 -8.69 -11.98 3.63
N GLN A 181 -8.87 -10.75 3.15
CA GLN A 181 -8.15 -9.60 3.66
C GLN A 181 -8.62 -9.33 5.08
N ILE A 182 -8.15 -10.15 6.02
CA ILE A 182 -7.92 -9.69 7.37
C ILE A 182 -6.89 -8.58 7.21
N LYS A 183 -7.22 -7.36 7.64
CA LYS A 183 -6.25 -6.27 7.76
C LYS A 183 -5.19 -6.71 8.77
N ARG A 184 -4.17 -7.43 8.30
CA ARG A 184 -3.00 -7.82 9.10
C ARG A 184 -1.98 -6.70 8.97
N GLY A 185 -1.51 -6.19 10.11
CA GLY A 185 -0.32 -5.36 10.18
C GLY A 185 0.93 -6.11 9.68
N ARG A 186 2.08 -5.44 9.74
CA ARG A 186 3.39 -5.94 9.29
C ARG A 186 3.62 -7.40 9.73
N PRO A 187 4.09 -8.31 8.84
CA PRO A 187 4.41 -9.69 9.22
C PRO A 187 5.50 -9.71 10.29
N ASN A 188 5.23 -10.34 11.44
CA ASN A 188 6.20 -10.49 12.53
C ASN A 188 6.89 -11.86 12.42
N THR A 189 7.87 -11.96 11.51
CA THR A 189 8.77 -13.12 11.40
C THR A 189 9.83 -13.14 12.51
N ASN A 190 10.13 -11.98 13.11
CA ASN A 190 11.11 -11.85 14.20
C ASN A 190 10.67 -12.62 15.45
N TYR A 191 9.37 -12.65 15.73
CA TYR A 191 8.82 -13.44 16.83
C TYR A 191 9.05 -14.94 16.65
N GLN A 192 8.97 -15.47 15.42
CA GLN A 192 9.21 -16.89 15.14
C GLN A 192 10.68 -17.30 15.34
N HIS A 193 11.62 -16.41 14.98
CA HIS A 193 13.04 -16.63 15.25
C HIS A 193 13.37 -16.54 16.73
N PHE A 194 12.75 -15.59 17.44
CA PHE A 194 12.85 -15.48 18.88
C PHE A 194 12.32 -16.72 19.60
N LEU A 195 11.18 -17.26 19.18
CA LEU A 195 10.62 -18.50 19.73
C LEU A 195 11.55 -19.71 19.54
N LYS A 196 12.27 -19.81 18.41
CA LYS A 196 13.27 -20.88 18.20
C LYS A 196 14.49 -20.76 19.11
N VAL A 197 14.88 -19.53 19.47
CA VAL A 197 15.95 -19.30 20.43
C VAL A 197 15.48 -19.64 21.84
N LEU A 198 14.22 -19.31 22.19
CA LEU A 198 13.62 -19.70 23.46
C LEU A 198 13.51 -21.23 23.63
N ASP A 199 13.05 -21.93 22.59
CA ASP A 199 12.94 -23.40 22.57
C ASP A 199 14.31 -24.08 22.76
N PHE A 200 15.37 -23.48 22.19
CA PHE A 200 16.75 -23.93 22.40
C PHE A 200 17.26 -23.66 23.82
N LEU A 201 16.90 -22.53 24.43
CA LEU A 201 17.30 -22.20 25.81
C LEU A 201 16.57 -23.08 26.84
N GLU A 202 15.30 -23.40 26.59
CA GLU A 202 14.55 -24.36 27.41
C GLU A 202 15.13 -25.77 27.32
N GLY A 203 15.75 -26.15 26.20
CA GLY A 203 16.41 -27.45 26.02
C GLY A 203 17.85 -27.54 26.53
N ASN A 204 18.50 -26.43 26.88
CA ASN A 204 19.92 -26.37 27.30
C ASN A 204 20.11 -25.54 28.57
N TYR A 205 19.16 -25.62 29.51
CA TYR A 205 19.15 -24.83 30.75
C TYR A 205 20.30 -25.16 31.71
N ASP A 206 21.02 -26.27 31.49
CA ASP A 206 22.14 -26.74 32.29
C ASP A 206 23.53 -26.26 31.79
N GLU A 207 23.60 -25.56 30.65
CA GLU A 207 24.85 -25.04 30.07
C GLU A 207 24.98 -23.51 30.23
N GLN A 208 26.15 -23.05 30.69
CA GLN A 208 26.44 -21.61 30.77
C GLN A 208 26.80 -21.06 29.38
N LEU A 209 25.88 -20.28 28.81
CA LEU A 209 26.09 -19.57 27.55
C LEU A 209 26.47 -18.11 27.83
N THR A 210 27.52 -17.60 27.16
CA THR A 210 27.85 -16.18 27.24
C THR A 210 26.92 -15.35 26.34
N ILE A 211 26.71 -14.08 26.68
CA ILE A 211 25.91 -13.15 25.84
C ILE A 211 26.48 -13.08 24.42
N LYS A 212 27.80 -13.26 24.27
CA LYS A 212 28.48 -13.28 22.98
C LYS A 212 28.14 -14.54 22.18
N ASP A 213 28.06 -15.72 22.79
CA ASP A 213 27.65 -16.97 22.11
C ASP A 213 26.16 -16.95 21.69
N LEU A 214 25.32 -16.28 22.50
CA LEU A 214 23.91 -16.04 22.18
C LEU A 214 23.77 -15.09 20.98
N VAL A 215 24.55 -14.01 20.96
CA VAL A 215 24.63 -13.07 19.83
C VAL A 215 25.22 -13.74 18.61
N ASP A 216 26.27 -14.56 18.76
CA ASP A 216 26.96 -15.27 17.68
C ASP A 216 26.02 -16.28 16.98
N ARG A 217 25.18 -16.97 17.76
CA ARG A 217 24.11 -17.84 17.24
C ARG A 217 22.95 -17.07 16.62
N MET A 218 22.58 -15.91 17.17
CA MET A 218 21.70 -14.96 16.49
C MET A 218 22.32 -14.43 15.18
N THR A 219 23.65 -14.29 15.09
CA THR A 219 24.42 -13.79 13.92
C THR A 219 24.89 -14.86 12.93
N SER A 220 24.57 -16.15 13.11
CA SER A 220 24.60 -17.10 11.98
C SER A 220 23.66 -16.66 10.84
N ILE A 221 22.79 -15.69 11.13
CA ILE A 221 22.11 -14.81 10.17
C ILE A 221 22.70 -13.41 10.33
N LEU A 222 23.62 -13.01 9.46
CA LEU A 222 24.16 -11.64 9.44
C LEU A 222 23.20 -10.70 8.72
N ILE A 223 22.76 -9.67 9.44
CA ILE A 223 21.95 -8.56 8.94
C ILE A 223 22.91 -7.42 8.61
N THR A 224 23.01 -7.03 7.33
CA THR A 224 23.70 -5.81 6.90
C THR A 224 22.77 -4.91 6.09
N GLU A 225 23.04 -3.61 6.11
CA GLU A 225 22.20 -2.55 5.54
C GLU A 225 22.57 -2.24 4.09
N LEU A 226 21.55 -2.22 3.21
CA LEU A 226 21.62 -1.64 1.88
C LEU A 226 20.40 -0.72 1.72
N ASN A 227 20.65 0.56 1.39
CA ASN A 227 19.61 1.57 1.10
C ASN A 227 18.64 1.90 2.26
N GLY A 228 19.13 2.02 3.49
CA GLY A 228 18.32 2.54 4.60
C GLY A 228 17.09 1.70 4.97
N LYS A 229 17.14 0.38 4.71
CA LYS A 229 16.23 -0.60 5.32
C LYS A 229 17.05 -1.75 5.90
N GLU A 230 16.84 -2.03 7.18
CA GLU A 230 17.33 -3.26 7.82
C GLU A 230 16.70 -4.50 7.16
N ASN A 231 17.50 -5.57 7.06
CA ASN A 231 17.15 -6.95 6.68
C ASN A 231 16.98 -7.23 5.17
N VAL A 232 18.09 -7.34 4.42
CA VAL A 232 18.12 -8.06 3.13
C VAL A 232 19.11 -9.22 3.20
N VAL A 233 18.63 -10.44 2.92
CA VAL A 233 19.40 -11.68 2.94
C VAL A 233 19.93 -11.97 1.53
N THR A 234 21.24 -12.06 1.34
CA THR A 234 21.84 -12.51 0.06
C THR A 234 22.97 -13.50 0.30
N PHE A 235 23.16 -14.44 -0.64
CA PHE A 235 24.16 -15.49 -0.52
C PHE A 235 25.58 -14.95 -0.72
N ARG A 236 26.53 -15.45 0.08
CA ARG A 236 27.96 -15.04 0.10
C ARG A 236 28.64 -15.05 -1.27
N GLN A 237 28.22 -15.96 -2.15
CA GLN A 237 28.77 -16.09 -3.51
C GLN A 237 28.37 -14.90 -4.39
N THR A 238 27.16 -14.37 -4.23
CA THR A 238 26.63 -13.24 -5.01
C THR A 238 27.26 -11.91 -4.57
N ALA A 239 27.48 -11.73 -3.26
CA ALA A 239 28.14 -10.55 -2.71
C ALA A 239 29.61 -10.44 -3.17
N SER A 240 30.31 -11.57 -3.28
CA SER A 240 31.69 -11.61 -3.77
C SER A 240 31.79 -11.21 -5.24
N THR A 241 30.85 -11.64 -6.09
CA THR A 241 30.78 -11.25 -7.52
C THR A 241 30.51 -9.75 -7.70
N ILE A 242 29.69 -9.15 -6.85
CA ILE A 242 29.35 -7.71 -6.91
C ILE A 242 30.55 -6.85 -6.53
N ILE A 243 31.25 -7.20 -5.45
CA ILE A 243 32.48 -6.51 -5.03
C ILE A 243 33.56 -6.69 -6.10
N HIS A 244 33.71 -7.90 -6.64
CA HIS A 244 34.64 -8.15 -7.74
C HIS A 244 34.30 -7.35 -9.01
N ASN A 245 33.01 -7.18 -9.35
CA ASN A 245 32.59 -6.33 -10.45
C ASN A 245 32.82 -4.83 -10.18
N PHE A 246 32.59 -4.36 -8.95
CA PHE A 246 32.88 -2.99 -8.54
C PHE A 246 34.38 -2.65 -8.63
N TYR A 247 35.25 -3.58 -8.22
CA TYR A 247 36.70 -3.44 -8.37
C TYR A 247 37.20 -3.65 -9.81
N LYS A 248 36.47 -4.41 -10.64
CA LYS A 248 36.80 -4.63 -12.06
C LYS A 248 36.39 -3.43 -12.92
N GLU A 249 35.28 -2.78 -12.62
CA GLU A 249 34.80 -1.56 -13.30
C GLU A 249 35.65 -0.32 -12.97
N SER A 250 36.33 -0.30 -11.82
CA SER A 250 37.27 0.75 -11.43
C SER A 250 38.68 0.57 -11.98
N LYS A 251 39.04 -0.64 -12.46
CA LYS A 251 40.36 -0.95 -13.05
C LYS A 251 40.41 -0.99 -14.57
N LEU A 252 39.27 -0.95 -15.27
CA LEU A 252 39.25 -0.91 -16.74
C LEU A 252 39.48 0.52 -17.23
N ASN A 253 40.76 0.79 -17.58
CA ASN A 253 41.29 1.94 -18.33
C ASN A 253 40.23 2.95 -18.81
N LYS A 254 40.04 3.99 -18.02
CA LYS A 254 39.15 5.11 -18.32
C LYS A 254 39.98 6.38 -18.38
N SER A 255 39.73 7.20 -19.41
CA SER A 255 40.25 8.56 -19.51
C SER A 255 40.04 9.30 -18.18
N ASP A 256 40.94 10.21 -17.81
CA ASP A 256 40.83 11.00 -16.57
C ASP A 256 39.43 11.64 -16.42
N GLU A 257 38.79 11.99 -17.53
CA GLU A 257 37.41 12.53 -17.57
C GLU A 257 36.34 11.51 -17.13
N ASP A 258 36.46 10.24 -17.53
CA ASP A 258 35.53 9.19 -17.12
C ASP A 258 35.68 8.85 -15.63
N SER A 259 36.90 8.95 -15.10
CA SER A 259 37.21 8.77 -13.68
C SER A 259 36.67 9.90 -12.81
N LYS A 260 36.74 11.15 -13.29
CA LYS A 260 36.09 12.31 -12.66
C LYS A 260 34.57 12.15 -12.64
N LEU A 261 33.96 11.77 -13.78
CA LEU A 261 32.52 11.59 -13.89
C LEU A 261 32.01 10.45 -12.99
N PHE A 262 32.76 9.35 -12.89
CA PHE A 262 32.46 8.26 -11.97
C PHE A 262 32.46 8.71 -10.50
N SER A 263 33.46 9.52 -10.11
CA SER A 263 33.55 10.08 -8.76
C SER A 263 32.37 10.99 -8.44
N ILE A 264 31.98 11.86 -9.39
CA ILE A 264 30.81 12.75 -9.24
C ILE A 264 29.52 11.94 -9.13
N LYS A 265 29.34 10.89 -9.95
CA LYS A 265 28.17 10.00 -9.88
C LYS A 265 28.08 9.28 -8.54
N THR A 266 29.21 8.85 -8.00
CA THR A 266 29.29 8.20 -6.70
C THR A 266 28.92 9.17 -5.58
N ALA A 267 29.47 10.39 -5.59
CA ALA A 267 29.12 11.44 -4.63
C ALA A 267 27.62 11.81 -4.71
N ALA A 268 27.08 11.96 -5.92
CA ALA A 268 25.65 12.24 -6.12
C ALA A 268 24.75 11.09 -5.61
N ALA A 269 25.18 9.84 -5.78
CA ALA A 269 24.45 8.69 -5.25
C ALA A 269 24.41 8.68 -3.72
N LEU A 270 25.53 9.02 -3.05
CA LEU A 270 25.62 9.13 -1.59
C LEU A 270 24.69 10.24 -1.05
N ILE A 271 24.75 11.44 -1.65
CA ILE A 271 23.86 12.56 -1.28
C ILE A 271 22.39 12.16 -1.46
N LYS A 272 22.07 11.49 -2.58
CA LYS A 272 20.71 11.02 -2.86
C LYS A 272 20.22 9.99 -1.83
N THR A 273 21.08 9.09 -1.36
CA THR A 273 20.71 8.13 -0.31
C THR A 273 20.46 8.84 1.03
N GLU A 274 21.26 9.84 1.37
CA GLU A 274 21.12 10.60 2.62
C GLU A 274 19.81 11.40 2.66
N ILE A 275 19.46 12.08 1.56
CA ILE A 275 18.17 12.78 1.41
C ILE A 275 17.00 11.80 1.62
N ARG A 276 17.12 10.56 1.12
CA ARG A 276 16.08 9.53 1.25
C ARG A 276 15.94 9.00 2.66
N SER A 277 17.01 8.96 3.44
CA SER A 277 16.99 8.50 4.83
C SER A 277 16.51 9.56 5.82
N MET A 278 16.45 10.85 5.43
CA MET A 278 15.97 11.89 6.34
C MET A 278 14.52 11.63 6.80
N PRO A 279 14.21 11.85 8.09
CA PRO A 279 12.86 11.73 8.60
C PRO A 279 11.98 12.80 7.95
N VAL A 280 10.73 12.45 7.65
CA VAL A 280 9.77 13.37 7.05
C VAL A 280 8.46 13.28 7.80
N ASP A 281 8.00 14.41 8.31
CA ASP A 281 6.66 14.55 8.86
C ASP A 281 5.72 15.04 7.75
N LYS A 282 4.56 14.39 7.66
CA LYS A 282 3.49 14.73 6.71
C LYS A 282 2.24 15.25 7.40
N ASN A 283 2.21 15.19 8.72
CA ASN A 283 1.02 15.49 9.49
C ASN A 283 0.87 17.00 9.71
N PHE A 284 1.98 17.74 9.64
CA PHE A 284 2.04 19.16 9.91
C PHE A 284 2.77 19.90 8.79
N TYR A 285 2.28 21.09 8.49
CA TYR A 285 2.99 22.04 7.66
C TYR A 285 4.08 22.74 8.50
N PRO A 286 5.23 23.08 7.89
CA PRO A 286 6.23 23.92 8.54
C PRO A 286 5.61 25.22 9.03
N GLY A 287 5.90 25.59 10.28
CA GLY A 287 5.48 26.86 10.87
C GLY A 287 6.49 27.99 10.62
N ASP A 288 6.17 29.19 11.09
CA ASP A 288 7.01 30.39 10.89
C ASP A 288 8.46 30.19 11.39
N ASN A 289 8.64 29.50 12.51
CA ASN A 289 9.96 29.19 13.06
C ASN A 289 10.78 28.25 12.16
N ASP A 290 10.12 27.36 11.41
CA ASP A 290 10.78 26.42 10.50
C ASP A 290 11.25 27.14 9.22
N ILE A 291 10.50 28.16 8.79
CA ILE A 291 10.86 29.03 7.67
C ILE A 291 12.07 29.89 8.03
N LEU A 292 12.10 30.44 9.25
CA LEU A 292 13.20 31.26 9.74
C LEU A 292 14.47 30.42 10.03
N SER A 293 14.32 29.16 10.46
CA SER A 293 15.42 28.22 10.72
C SER A 293 15.83 27.35 9.51
N HIS A 294 16.04 28.04 8.38
CA HIS A 294 16.33 27.45 7.07
C HIS A 294 17.53 26.47 7.01
N GLU A 295 18.53 26.62 7.86
CA GLU A 295 19.78 25.82 7.83
C GLU A 295 19.61 24.36 8.29
N LYS A 296 18.56 24.03 9.05
CA LYS A 296 18.37 22.69 9.64
C LYS A 296 17.71 21.67 8.73
N HIS A 297 17.26 22.09 7.56
CA HIS A 297 16.36 21.29 6.73
C HIS A 297 17.09 20.53 5.61
N ILE A 298 18.42 20.59 5.55
CA ILE A 298 19.23 19.99 4.47
C ILE A 298 20.28 19.05 5.06
N PRO A 299 20.57 17.91 4.41
CA PRO A 299 21.64 17.01 4.83
C PRO A 299 23.01 17.68 4.68
N GLU A 300 23.92 17.39 5.61
CA GLU A 300 25.23 18.04 5.70
C GLU A 300 26.05 17.85 4.41
N SER A 301 25.99 16.67 3.80
CA SER A 301 26.68 16.39 2.53
C SER A 301 26.20 17.28 1.37
N LEU A 302 24.90 17.54 1.29
CA LEU A 302 24.33 18.44 0.28
C LEU A 302 24.70 19.89 0.58
N ALA A 303 24.71 20.29 1.85
CA ALA A 303 25.13 21.64 2.25
C ALA A 303 26.61 21.90 1.88
N VAL A 304 27.51 20.93 2.14
CA VAL A 304 28.92 21.03 1.75
C VAL A 304 29.06 21.10 0.24
N PHE A 305 28.37 20.24 -0.51
CA PHE A 305 28.41 20.25 -1.97
C PHE A 305 27.97 21.61 -2.56
N LEU A 306 26.85 22.17 -2.07
CA LEU A 306 26.35 23.46 -2.54
C LEU A 306 27.28 24.60 -2.12
N LYS A 307 27.87 24.58 -0.91
CA LYS A 307 28.88 25.58 -0.49
C LYS A 307 30.11 25.59 -1.39
N VAL A 308 30.51 24.44 -1.94
CA VAL A 308 31.62 24.37 -2.90
C VAL A 308 31.23 24.99 -4.25
N LEU A 309 29.96 24.84 -4.66
CA LEU A 309 29.46 25.41 -5.92
C LEU A 309 29.19 26.91 -5.85
N PHE A 310 28.75 27.43 -4.70
CA PHE A 310 28.43 28.85 -4.51
C PHE A 310 29.56 29.59 -3.80
N SER A 311 30.29 30.44 -4.53
CA SER A 311 31.42 31.22 -4.00
C SER A 311 31.03 32.54 -3.29
N GLU A 312 29.76 32.75 -3.00
CA GLU A 312 29.22 34.03 -2.49
C GLU A 312 29.24 34.08 -0.95
N LYS A 313 29.57 35.25 -0.37
CA LYS A 313 29.83 35.40 1.07
C LYS A 313 28.61 35.16 1.98
N ASP A 314 27.40 35.42 1.48
CA ASP A 314 26.13 35.23 2.21
C ASP A 314 25.18 34.29 1.46
N ALA A 315 25.69 33.13 1.04
CA ALA A 315 24.91 32.16 0.27
C ALA A 315 23.98 31.28 1.11
N SER A 316 23.92 31.40 2.46
CA SER A 316 23.21 30.42 3.32
C SER A 316 21.73 30.26 2.96
N LEU A 317 21.01 31.36 2.74
CA LEU A 317 19.60 31.32 2.34
C LEU A 317 19.42 30.74 0.93
N LYS A 318 20.33 31.06 -0.02
CA LYS A 318 20.29 30.54 -1.39
C LYS A 318 20.59 29.04 -1.42
N ILE A 319 21.62 28.61 -0.70
CA ILE A 319 21.98 27.20 -0.49
C ILE A 319 20.79 26.47 0.13
N SER A 320 20.13 27.10 1.11
CA SER A 320 18.97 26.49 1.77
C SER A 320 17.78 26.37 0.83
N SER A 321 17.48 27.41 0.05
CA SER A 321 16.39 27.39 -0.92
C SER A 321 16.60 26.32 -2.00
N ILE A 322 17.81 26.27 -2.58
CA ILE A 322 18.16 25.31 -3.64
C ILE A 322 18.26 23.89 -3.10
N GLY A 323 18.86 23.70 -1.92
CA GLY A 323 18.97 22.40 -1.29
C GLY A 323 17.60 21.80 -0.97
N GLN A 324 16.69 22.61 -0.43
CA GLN A 324 15.30 22.21 -0.21
C GLN A 324 14.59 21.87 -1.54
N ALA A 325 14.81 22.64 -2.61
CA ALA A 325 14.26 22.30 -3.93
C ALA A 325 14.79 20.97 -4.46
N ILE A 326 16.09 20.69 -4.30
CA ILE A 326 16.72 19.41 -4.68
C ILE A 326 16.12 18.25 -3.86
N MET A 327 15.87 18.46 -2.57
CA MET A 327 15.25 17.46 -1.70
C MET A 327 13.82 17.13 -2.14
N GLN A 328 13.01 18.15 -2.46
CA GLN A 328 11.66 17.95 -3.02
C GLN A 328 11.70 17.21 -4.36
N ALA A 329 12.63 17.55 -5.25
CA ALA A 329 12.79 16.88 -6.53
C ALA A 329 13.25 15.41 -6.35
N THR A 330 14.08 15.14 -5.35
CA THR A 330 14.56 13.79 -5.02
C THR A 330 13.47 12.93 -4.39
N ARG A 331 12.51 13.54 -3.67
CA ARG A 331 11.42 12.89 -2.94
C ARG A 331 10.06 13.57 -3.22
N PRO A 332 9.54 13.45 -4.45
CA PRO A 332 8.33 14.15 -4.85
C PRO A 332 7.13 13.74 -3.99
N ARG A 333 6.30 14.71 -3.59
CA ARG A 333 5.06 14.53 -2.79
C ARG A 333 5.27 13.90 -1.40
N LEU A 334 6.52 13.73 -0.98
CA LEU A 334 6.85 13.17 0.31
C LEU A 334 7.31 14.25 1.27
N VAL A 335 8.13 15.18 0.78
CA VAL A 335 8.75 16.23 1.59
C VAL A 335 8.06 17.56 1.30
N ILE A 336 7.79 18.28 2.39
CA ILE A 336 7.22 19.61 2.38
C ILE A 336 8.29 20.52 2.97
N GLU A 337 8.88 21.40 2.15
CA GLU A 337 10.02 22.21 2.59
C GLU A 337 9.58 23.63 2.96
N PRO A 338 10.06 24.17 4.10
CA PRO A 338 9.59 25.46 4.62
C PRO A 338 9.78 26.62 3.66
N LEU A 339 10.95 26.76 3.00
CA LEU A 339 11.22 27.91 2.13
C LEU A 339 10.39 27.88 0.84
N GLN A 340 10.11 26.69 0.32
CA GLN A 340 9.29 26.54 -0.89
C GLN A 340 7.83 26.91 -0.62
N ILE A 341 7.31 26.58 0.58
CA ILE A 341 5.98 27.03 1.00
C ILE A 341 5.98 28.53 1.28
N GLY A 342 6.97 29.04 2.01
CA GLY A 342 7.07 30.48 2.29
C GLY A 342 7.06 31.30 1.00
N LEU A 343 7.82 30.85 -0.02
CA LEU A 343 7.81 31.46 -1.34
C LEU A 343 6.44 31.35 -2.02
N ALA A 344 5.80 30.18 -1.99
CA ALA A 344 4.48 29.99 -2.59
C ALA A 344 3.40 30.89 -1.94
N ILE A 345 3.43 31.04 -0.62
CA ILE A 345 2.55 31.96 0.13
C ILE A 345 2.83 33.41 -0.28
N GLN A 346 4.10 33.81 -0.33
CA GLN A 346 4.48 35.17 -0.75
C GLN A 346 4.05 35.47 -2.18
N MET A 347 4.23 34.53 -3.11
CA MET A 347 3.74 34.65 -4.49
C MET A 347 2.22 34.74 -4.53
N HIS A 348 1.50 33.91 -3.76
CA HIS A 348 0.05 33.99 -3.67
C HIS A 348 -0.40 35.38 -3.21
N HIS A 349 0.20 35.92 -2.14
CA HIS A 349 -0.12 37.28 -1.68
C HIS A 349 0.18 38.35 -2.73
N ASN A 350 1.30 38.24 -3.43
CA ASN A 350 1.71 39.24 -4.42
C ASN A 350 0.90 39.21 -5.71
N TYR A 351 0.40 38.05 -6.14
CA TYR A 351 -0.22 37.89 -7.46
C TYR A 351 -1.74 37.65 -7.42
N ILE A 352 -2.30 37.11 -6.34
CA ILE A 352 -3.75 36.84 -6.24
C ILE A 352 -4.52 38.05 -5.72
N TRP A 353 -3.90 38.94 -4.93
CA TRP A 353 -4.52 40.22 -4.56
C TRP A 353 -4.69 41.19 -5.74
N LEU A 354 -3.99 40.97 -6.86
CA LEU A 354 -4.16 41.75 -8.08
C LEU A 354 -5.43 41.37 -8.89
N GLU A 355 -5.96 40.15 -8.73
CA GLU A 355 -7.20 39.73 -9.43
C GLU A 355 -8.48 40.25 -8.77
N ILE A 356 -8.40 40.81 -7.55
CA ILE A 356 -9.57 41.35 -6.84
C ILE A 356 -9.73 42.88 -7.06
N LEU A 357 -8.73 43.53 -7.68
CA LEU A 357 -8.70 44.98 -7.92
C LEU A 357 -8.83 45.37 -9.41
N ILE A 358 -9.12 44.41 -10.30
CA ILE A 358 -9.53 44.61 -11.69
C ILE A 358 -10.95 44.10 -11.83
#